data_AF-A0A7W9Z8D6-F1
#
_entry.id   AF-A0A7W9Z8D6-F1
#
_cell.length_a   1.000
_cell.length_b   1.000
_cell.length_c   1.000
_cell.angle_alpha   90.00
_cell.angle_beta   90.00
_cell.angle_gamma   90.00
#
_symmetry.space_group_name_H-M   'P 1'
#
loop_
_entity.id
_entity.type
_entity.pdbx_description
1 polymer ?
#
loop_
_entity_poly.entity_id
_entity_poly.type
_entity_poly.pdbx_seq_one_letter_code
_entity_poly.pdbx_strand_id
1 'polypeptide(L)'
;MNDRPMANIRDLAVQIADRFARSEIEMFCRNVSAGTGRPVFDLSCPLIDSGAPECESPAAIAEAVRYIELRSDALPYRMHHVDDLVWFEERV
;
A
#
# COMPACT_ATOMS: atom_id res chain seq x y z
N MET A 1 -16.39 23.95 -25.88
CA MET A 1 -15.09 24.24 -25.24
C MET A 1 -14.96 23.24 -24.11
N ASN A 2 -14.13 22.21 -24.28
CA ASN A 2 -13.97 21.12 -23.31
C ASN A 2 -13.10 21.61 -22.16
N ASP A 3 -13.73 22.06 -21.06
CA ASP A 3 -13.06 22.17 -19.76
C ASP A 3 -12.88 20.76 -19.18
N ARG A 4 -11.87 20.05 -19.67
CA ARG A 4 -11.26 19.01 -18.83
C ARG A 4 -10.26 19.75 -17.94
N PRO A 5 -10.41 19.73 -16.60
CA PRO A 5 -9.32 20.19 -15.76
C PRO A 5 -8.12 19.31 -16.09
N MET A 6 -7.05 19.90 -16.63
CA MET A 6 -5.75 19.24 -16.65
C MET A 6 -5.44 18.93 -15.20
N ALA A 7 -5.51 17.66 -14.82
CA ALA A 7 -4.95 17.21 -13.56
C ALA A 7 -3.52 17.79 -13.51
N ASN A 8 -3.25 18.64 -12.53
CA ASN A 8 -1.90 19.17 -12.36
C ASN A 8 -0.98 17.96 -12.19
N ILE A 9 0.21 17.97 -12.80
CA ILE A 9 1.17 16.86 -12.74
C ILE A 9 1.38 16.40 -11.29
N ARG A 10 1.32 17.35 -10.33
CA ARG A 10 1.33 17.08 -8.90
C ARG A 10 0.19 16.15 -8.43
N ASP A 11 -1.04 16.41 -8.84
CA ASP A 11 -2.21 15.63 -8.44
C ASP A 11 -2.14 14.21 -9.02
N LEU A 12 -1.66 14.09 -10.27
CA LEU A 12 -1.41 12.79 -10.87
C LEU A 12 -0.31 12.02 -10.11
N ALA A 13 0.77 12.69 -9.71
CA ALA A 13 1.85 12.07 -8.94
C ALA A 13 1.33 11.56 -7.58
N VAL A 14 0.47 12.33 -6.90
CA VAL A 14 -0.16 11.91 -5.63
C VAL A 14 -1.05 10.69 -5.86
N GLN A 15 -1.89 10.68 -6.91
CA GLN A 15 -2.74 9.52 -7.23
C GLN A 15 -1.94 8.26 -7.60
N ILE A 16 -0.74 8.43 -8.18
CA ILE A 16 0.17 7.31 -8.43
C ILE A 16 0.73 6.82 -7.09
N ALA A 17 1.25 7.71 -6.24
CA ALA A 17 1.81 7.35 -4.94
C ALA A 17 0.79 6.65 -4.03
N ASP A 18 -0.46 7.13 -3.98
CA ASP A 18 -1.55 6.51 -3.20
C ASP A 18 -1.85 5.08 -3.61
N ARG A 19 -1.80 4.79 -4.91
CA ARG A 19 -2.00 3.45 -5.45
C ARG A 19 -0.77 2.58 -5.20
N PHE A 20 0.42 3.16 -5.34
CA PHE A 20 1.67 2.42 -5.20
C PHE A 20 1.91 1.94 -3.77
N ALA A 21 1.70 2.81 -2.78
CA ALA A 21 2.00 2.48 -1.38
C ALA A 21 1.25 1.23 -0.87
N ARG A 22 0.00 1.02 -1.28
CA ARG A 22 -0.72 -0.21 -0.92
C ARG A 22 -0.22 -1.42 -1.70
N SER A 23 0.02 -1.27 -3.00
CA SER A 23 0.55 -2.35 -3.83
C SER A 23 1.88 -2.88 -3.29
N GLU A 24 2.74 -2.00 -2.76
CA GLU A 24 4.01 -2.41 -2.15
C GLU A 24 3.79 -3.44 -1.03
N ILE A 25 2.88 -3.14 -0.11
CA ILE A 25 2.55 -4.05 0.99
C ILE A 25 1.91 -5.34 0.46
N GLU A 26 0.95 -5.23 -0.46
CA GLU A 26 0.23 -6.42 -0.97
C GLU A 26 1.13 -7.35 -1.81
N MET A 27 2.12 -6.81 -2.52
CA MET A 27 3.02 -7.57 -3.38
C MET A 27 4.21 -8.16 -2.62
N PHE A 28 4.76 -7.43 -1.66
CA PHE A 28 6.03 -7.77 -1.03
C PHE A 28 5.91 -8.22 0.41
N CYS A 29 4.76 -8.12 1.07
CA CYS A 29 4.56 -8.73 2.39
C CYS A 29 3.92 -10.11 2.27
N ARG A 30 4.28 -11.00 3.19
CA ARG A 30 3.66 -12.33 3.24
C ARG A 30 2.20 -12.23 3.64
N ASN A 31 1.31 -12.75 2.80
CA ASN A 31 -0.08 -12.95 3.17
C ASN A 31 -0.21 -14.13 4.15
N VAL A 32 -0.65 -13.85 5.39
CA VAL A 32 -0.79 -14.84 6.48
C VAL A 32 -2.25 -15.23 6.74
N SER A 33 -3.20 -14.61 6.05
CA SER A 33 -4.62 -14.93 6.13
C SER A 33 -5.00 -16.16 5.30
N ALA A 34 -4.61 -17.35 5.75
CA ALA A 34 -5.13 -18.59 5.18
C ALA A 34 -6.61 -18.78 5.54
N GLY A 35 -7.52 -18.35 4.66
CA GLY A 35 -8.94 -18.75 4.71
C GLY A 35 -9.89 -17.85 5.52
N THR A 36 -9.49 -16.65 5.94
CA THR A 36 -10.31 -15.75 6.79
C THR A 36 -11.14 -14.72 6.02
N GLY A 37 -11.26 -14.85 4.69
CA GLY A 37 -12.10 -13.98 3.86
C GLY A 37 -11.59 -12.54 3.65
N ARG A 38 -10.50 -12.15 4.33
CA ARG A 38 -9.78 -10.88 4.10
C ARG A 38 -8.26 -11.10 4.09
N PRO A 39 -7.51 -10.48 3.15
CA PRO A 39 -6.06 -10.47 3.16
C PRO A 39 -5.49 -9.82 4.44
N VAL A 40 -4.54 -10.48 5.10
CA VAL A 40 -3.73 -9.94 6.19
C VAL A 40 -2.26 -10.15 5.83
N PHE A 41 -1.47 -9.10 5.91
CA PHE A 41 -0.06 -9.07 5.51
C PHE A 41 0.84 -8.90 6.73
N ASP A 42 1.90 -9.70 6.78
CA ASP A 42 2.93 -9.66 7.82
C ASP A 42 4.14 -8.84 7.34
N LEU A 43 4.34 -7.68 7.96
CA LEU A 43 5.41 -6.73 7.68
C LEU A 43 6.79 -7.22 8.15
N SER A 44 6.84 -8.16 9.11
CA SER A 44 8.09 -8.73 9.62
C SER A 44 8.73 -9.72 8.65
N CYS A 45 7.93 -10.27 7.72
CA CYS A 45 8.33 -11.29 6.77
C CYS A 45 8.12 -10.83 5.32
N PRO A 46 8.90 -9.86 4.81
CA PRO A 46 8.84 -9.51 3.40
C PRO A 46 9.23 -10.72 2.52
N LEU A 47 8.52 -10.87 1.40
CA LEU A 47 8.77 -11.86 0.36
C LEU A 47 10.03 -11.48 -0.42
N ILE A 48 11.20 -11.84 0.11
CA ILE A 48 12.51 -11.53 -0.50
C ILE A 48 12.84 -12.45 -1.69
N ASP A 49 12.04 -13.49 -1.96
CA ASP A 49 12.47 -14.64 -2.79
C ASP A 49 11.72 -14.80 -4.13
N SER A 50 11.11 -13.75 -4.68
CA SER A 50 10.33 -13.83 -5.92
C SER A 50 11.14 -13.71 -7.22
N GLY A 51 12.49 -13.66 -7.16
CA GLY A 51 13.33 -13.52 -8.35
C GLY A 51 13.14 -12.20 -9.10
N ALA A 52 12.45 -11.23 -8.49
CA ALA A 52 12.34 -9.87 -8.97
C ALA A 52 13.70 -9.17 -8.80
N PRO A 53 14.21 -8.46 -9.83
CA PRO A 53 15.44 -7.69 -9.70
C PRO A 53 15.19 -6.57 -8.69
N GLU A 54 15.92 -6.61 -7.58
CA GLU A 54 15.84 -5.67 -6.46
C GLU A 54 14.52 -5.78 -5.67
N CYS A 55 14.49 -6.70 -4.70
CA CYS A 55 13.43 -6.68 -3.67
C CYS A 55 13.37 -5.31 -3.00
N GLU A 56 12.16 -4.76 -2.86
CA GLU A 56 11.93 -3.63 -1.97
C GLU A 56 12.45 -3.99 -0.58
N SER A 57 13.46 -3.25 -0.12
CA SER A 57 14.04 -3.48 1.19
C SER A 57 12.97 -3.31 2.28
N PRO A 58 13.13 -3.90 3.48
CA PRO A 58 12.25 -3.62 4.62
C PRO A 58 12.03 -2.13 4.89
N ALA A 59 12.97 -1.26 4.48
CA ALA A 59 12.83 0.18 4.59
C ALA A 59 11.77 0.77 3.65
N ALA A 60 11.56 0.21 2.47
CA ALA A 60 10.59 0.71 1.50
C ALA A 60 9.16 0.31 1.91
N ILE A 61 8.97 -0.89 2.46
CA ILE A 61 7.72 -1.30 3.12
C ILE A 61 7.41 -0.39 4.32
N ALA A 62 8.40 -0.09 5.16
CA ALA A 62 8.22 0.83 6.27
C ALA A 62 7.85 2.25 5.78
N GLU A 63 8.42 2.70 4.65
CA GLU A 63 8.07 3.99 4.04
C GLU A 63 6.64 3.99 3.49
N ALA A 64 6.21 2.90 2.83
CA ALA A 64 4.84 2.73 2.33
C ALA A 64 3.82 2.76 3.48
N VAL A 65 4.08 2.03 4.56
CA VAL A 65 3.24 2.04 5.79
C VAL A 65 3.13 3.46 6.34
N ARG A 66 4.27 4.15 6.51
CA ARG A 66 4.30 5.53 7.01
C ARG A 66 3.55 6.50 6.09
N TYR A 67 3.71 6.34 4.77
CA TYR A 67 3.00 7.15 3.78
C TYR A 67 1.48 6.98 3.94
N ILE A 68 1.00 5.74 4.05
CA ILE A 68 -0.42 5.43 4.23
C ILE A 68 -0.95 6.00 5.55
N GLU A 69 -0.20 5.87 6.64
CA GLU A 69 -0.58 6.44 7.94
C GLU A 69 -0.75 7.97 7.88
N LEU A 70 0.17 8.67 7.22
CA LEU A 70 0.10 10.12 7.04
C LEU A 70 -1.04 10.55 6.11
N ARG A 71 -1.32 9.77 5.06
CA ARG A 71 -2.36 10.05 4.06
C ARG A 71 -3.75 9.58 4.47
N SER A 72 -3.87 8.73 5.48
CA SER A 72 -5.04 7.94 5.90
C SER A 72 -6.41 8.50 5.49
N ASP A 73 -6.71 9.77 5.80
CA ASP A 73 -8.01 10.38 5.52
C ASP A 73 -8.31 10.63 4.04
N ALA A 74 -7.28 10.75 3.21
CA ALA A 74 -7.37 11.00 1.78
C ALA A 74 -7.36 9.73 0.93
N LEU A 75 -7.16 8.56 1.54
CA LEU A 75 -7.12 7.29 0.84
C LEU A 75 -8.53 6.67 0.76
N PRO A 76 -8.87 5.95 -0.33
CA PRO A 76 -10.16 5.28 -0.49
C PRO A 76 -10.30 4.03 0.39
N TYR A 77 -9.28 3.72 1.19
CA TYR A 77 -9.25 2.59 2.12
C TYR A 77 -8.71 3.04 3.48
N ARG A 78 -8.99 2.25 4.51
CA ARG A 78 -8.35 2.34 5.81
C ARG A 78 -7.37 1.19 5.95
N MET A 79 -6.13 1.51 6.29
CA MET A 79 -5.17 0.52 6.76
C MET A 79 -5.35 0.34 8.26
N HIS A 80 -5.49 -0.90 8.67
CA HIS A 80 -5.41 -1.31 10.07
C HIS A 80 -4.01 -1.89 10.29
N HIS A 81 -3.38 -1.48 11.38
CA HIS A 81 -2.02 -1.85 11.72
C HIS A 81 -1.99 -2.26 13.20
N VAL A 82 -1.69 -3.53 13.46
CA VAL A 82 -1.60 -4.10 14.81
C VAL A 82 -0.35 -4.97 14.87
N ASP A 83 0.61 -4.58 15.71
CA ASP A 83 1.96 -5.14 15.73
C ASP A 83 2.56 -5.11 14.32
N ASP A 84 3.05 -6.22 13.79
CA ASP A 84 3.58 -6.32 12.41
C ASP A 84 2.51 -6.75 11.39
N LEU A 85 1.23 -6.78 11.76
CA LEU A 85 0.14 -7.23 10.89
C LEU A 85 -0.66 -6.06 10.36
N VAL A 86 -0.89 -6.04 9.05
CA VAL A 86 -1.72 -5.05 8.37
C VAL A 86 -2.81 -5.67 7.51
N TRP A 87 -3.95 -4.99 7.44
CA TRP A 87 -5.01 -5.29 6.48
C TRP A 87 -5.72 -4.02 6.04
N PHE A 88 -6.35 -4.09 4.87
CA PHE A 88 -7.02 -2.95 4.25
C PHE A 88 -8.54 -3.15 4.24
N GLU A 89 -9.27 -2.07 4.47
CA GLU A 89 -10.73 -2.01 4.40
C GLU A 89 -11.13 -0.86 3.48
N GLU A 90 -11.89 -1.15 2.42
CA GLU A 90 -12.38 -0.11 1.51
C GLU A 90 -13.38 0.82 2.23
N ARG A 91 -13.27 2.13 1.99
CA ARG A 91 -14.24 3.12 2.45
C ARG A 91 -15.38 3.19 1.42
N VAL A 92 -16.62 3.06 1.88
CA VAL A 92 -17.85 3.16 1.06
C VAL A 92 -18.17 4.61 0.75
#